data_AF-A0A1P8NHN4-F1
#
_entry.id   AF-A0A1P8NHN4-F1
#
_cell.length_a   1.000
_cell.length_b   1.000
_cell.length_c   1.000
_cell.angle_alpha   90.00
_cell.angle_beta   90.00
_cell.angle_gamma   90.00
#
_symmetry.space_group_name_H-M   'P 1'
#
loop_
_entity.id
_entity.type
_entity.pdbx_description
1 polymer ?
#
loop_
_entity_poly.entity_id
_entity_poly.type
_entity_poly.pdbx_seq_one_letter_code
_entity_poly.pdbx_strand_id
1 'polypeptide(L)'
;MKPISALRGRLSAVPTAVRRRSRDAATRARILADARAIGPEIPRDADPDDLIRAARRLVRRAAQDEFAREGVTRVRLPEEISRAELRRADVAGDASFHAVVEDVLSALDIVPSPLEREDAVDLRRAPTSADRYGLSPEVAADLASYVLQRAVELDGELEDGEVEDVEQFFTVQATRIREDVRAVLVRQVTVPLELKVALERHERIETGEPDAERFTSPVRGPGAAGATDEERQGFARRARAAYDFAQSEAGRTAFGVLRTGAEKAYEKYGKGEGRSGGTDSGSGAKR
;
A
#
# COMPACT_ATOMS: atom_id res chain seq x y z
N MET A 1 -50.34 12.27 30.18
CA MET A 1 -48.88 12.15 29.98
C MET A 1 -48.30 11.10 30.94
N LYS A 2 -48.08 9.85 30.50
CA LYS A 2 -47.25 8.84 31.19
C LYS A 2 -46.52 7.87 30.22
N PRO A 3 -45.65 8.32 29.30
CA PRO A 3 -44.91 7.38 28.45
C PRO A 3 -43.52 6.97 29.02
N ILE A 4 -42.90 7.78 29.88
CA ILE A 4 -41.48 7.60 30.26
C ILE A 4 -41.28 6.51 31.34
N SER A 5 -42.18 6.40 32.31
CA SER A 5 -42.07 5.40 33.39
C SER A 5 -42.33 3.97 32.92
N ALA A 6 -43.21 3.79 31.92
CA ALA A 6 -43.49 2.50 31.30
C ALA A 6 -42.31 1.98 30.45
N LEU A 7 -41.52 2.87 29.85
CA LEU A 7 -40.27 2.51 29.15
C LEU A 7 -39.16 2.06 30.13
N ARG A 8 -39.01 2.74 31.28
CA ARG A 8 -38.02 2.36 32.30
C ARG A 8 -38.25 0.95 32.84
N GLY A 9 -39.51 0.56 33.09
CA GLY A 9 -39.87 -0.79 33.54
C GLY A 9 -39.61 -1.90 32.51
N ARG A 10 -39.68 -1.58 31.21
CA ARG A 10 -39.33 -2.52 30.13
C ARG A 10 -37.82 -2.67 29.96
N LEU A 11 -37.05 -1.59 30.16
CA LEU A 11 -35.60 -1.64 30.13
C LEU A 11 -35.01 -2.45 31.30
N SER A 12 -35.63 -2.43 32.49
CA SER A 12 -35.24 -3.25 33.64
C SER A 12 -35.42 -4.77 33.43
N ALA A 13 -36.27 -5.18 32.48
CA ALA A 13 -36.53 -6.58 32.13
C ALA A 13 -35.59 -7.15 31.04
N VAL A 14 -34.71 -6.32 30.48
CA VAL A 14 -33.71 -6.76 29.49
C VAL A 14 -32.62 -7.59 30.20
N PRO A 15 -32.35 -8.84 29.75
CA PRO A 15 -31.31 -9.68 30.33
C PRO A 15 -29.95 -8.97 30.36
N THR A 16 -29.18 -9.18 31.43
CA THR A 16 -27.84 -8.59 31.62
C THR A 16 -26.90 -8.87 30.45
N ALA A 17 -27.00 -10.06 29.84
CA ALA A 17 -26.24 -10.42 28.64
C ALA A 17 -26.58 -9.55 27.41
N VAL A 18 -27.85 -9.16 27.24
CA VAL A 18 -28.26 -8.26 26.16
C VAL A 18 -27.77 -6.84 26.43
N ARG A 19 -27.80 -6.39 27.69
CA ARG A 19 -27.22 -5.09 28.08
C ARG A 19 -25.72 -5.04 27.89
N ARG A 20 -24.99 -6.10 28.26
CA ARG A 20 -23.55 -6.25 28.02
C ARG A 20 -23.25 -6.20 26.53
N ARG A 21 -23.89 -7.05 25.72
CA ARG A 21 -23.75 -7.03 24.25
C ARG A 21 -24.07 -5.67 23.63
N SER A 22 -25.10 -4.97 24.12
CA SER A 22 -25.42 -3.62 23.64
C SER A 22 -24.40 -2.57 24.07
N ARG A 23 -23.79 -2.75 25.25
CA ARG A 23 -22.71 -1.89 25.74
C ARG A 23 -21.43 -2.15 24.94
N ASP A 24 -21.10 -3.39 24.65
CA ASP A 24 -19.95 -3.79 23.83
C ASP A 24 -20.13 -3.26 22.39
N ALA A 25 -21.35 -3.37 21.83
CA ALA A 25 -21.66 -2.81 20.52
C ALA A 25 -21.60 -1.27 20.51
N ALA A 26 -22.04 -0.60 21.58
CA ALA A 26 -21.94 0.86 21.70
C ALA A 26 -20.49 1.33 21.87
N THR A 27 -19.68 0.62 22.66
CA THR A 27 -18.25 0.87 22.83
C THR A 27 -17.53 0.71 21.50
N ARG A 28 -17.74 -0.42 20.79
CA ARG A 28 -17.21 -0.66 19.46
C ARG A 28 -17.60 0.45 18.47
N ALA A 29 -18.89 0.82 18.43
CA ALA A 29 -19.37 1.88 17.56
C ALA A 29 -18.71 3.24 17.85
N ARG A 30 -18.45 3.55 19.13
CA ARG A 30 -17.74 4.76 19.55
C ARG A 30 -16.28 4.75 19.08
N ILE A 31 -15.54 3.66 19.36
CA ILE A 31 -14.13 3.51 18.94
C ILE A 31 -14.00 3.68 17.43
N LEU A 32 -14.88 3.04 16.66
CA LEU A 32 -14.90 3.18 15.20
C LEU A 32 -15.29 4.58 14.74
N ALA A 33 -16.23 5.26 15.41
CA ALA A 33 -16.57 6.64 15.10
C ALA A 33 -15.38 7.59 15.33
N ASP A 34 -14.60 7.35 16.37
CA ASP A 34 -13.41 8.12 16.72
C ASP A 34 -12.29 7.90 15.70
N ALA A 35 -11.98 6.66 15.34
CA ALA A 35 -11.02 6.35 14.28
C ALA A 35 -11.45 6.98 12.93
N ARG A 36 -12.75 6.92 12.60
CA ARG A 36 -13.31 7.52 11.37
C ARG A 36 -13.28 9.05 11.37
N ALA A 37 -13.20 9.69 12.52
CA ALA A 37 -13.00 11.14 12.58
C ALA A 37 -11.63 11.53 12.00
N ILE A 38 -10.65 10.61 12.05
CA ILE A 38 -9.31 10.77 11.48
C ILE A 38 -9.20 10.14 10.09
N GLY A 39 -9.75 8.95 9.87
CA GLY A 39 -9.80 8.26 8.57
C GLY A 39 -11.24 8.02 8.10
N PRO A 40 -11.90 8.97 7.41
CA PRO A 40 -13.29 8.83 6.96
C PRO A 40 -13.52 7.65 6.02
N GLU A 41 -12.46 7.17 5.37
CA GLU A 41 -12.41 5.99 4.50
C GLU A 41 -12.50 4.66 5.26
N ILE A 42 -12.32 4.65 6.59
CA ILE A 42 -12.43 3.45 7.41
C ILE A 42 -13.88 2.93 7.35
N PRO A 43 -14.12 1.62 7.14
CA PRO A 43 -15.46 1.01 7.14
C PRO A 43 -16.23 1.24 8.45
N ARG A 44 -17.56 1.12 8.42
CA ARG A 44 -18.41 1.29 9.63
C ARG A 44 -18.35 0.07 10.56
N ASP A 45 -17.99 -1.06 9.99
CA ASP A 45 -17.91 -2.39 10.58
C ASP A 45 -16.47 -2.88 10.71
N ALA A 46 -15.50 -1.98 10.52
CA ALA A 46 -14.06 -2.25 10.49
C ALA A 46 -13.56 -3.07 11.68
N ASP A 47 -12.62 -3.98 11.44
CA ASP A 47 -11.90 -4.76 12.45
C ASP A 47 -10.59 -4.05 12.90
N PRO A 48 -9.88 -4.54 13.93
CA PRO A 48 -8.61 -3.94 14.36
C PRO A 48 -7.57 -3.87 13.22
N ASP A 49 -7.52 -4.90 12.36
CA ASP A 49 -6.62 -4.94 11.22
C ASP A 49 -6.92 -3.86 10.17
N ASP A 50 -8.19 -3.50 9.97
CA ASP A 50 -8.60 -2.38 9.12
C ASP A 50 -8.05 -1.05 9.65
N LEU A 51 -8.06 -0.84 10.97
CA LEU A 51 -7.51 0.36 11.61
C LEU A 51 -5.99 0.40 11.49
N ILE A 52 -5.31 -0.74 11.70
CA ILE A 52 -3.85 -0.85 11.49
C ILE A 52 -3.50 -0.54 10.02
N ARG A 53 -4.28 -1.06 9.07
CA ARG A 53 -4.10 -0.76 7.64
C ARG A 53 -4.36 0.71 7.33
N ALA A 54 -5.33 1.35 7.98
CA ALA A 54 -5.60 2.77 7.83
C ALA A 54 -4.46 3.64 8.36
N ALA A 55 -3.93 3.32 9.55
CA ALA A 55 -2.76 3.98 10.13
C ALA A 55 -1.53 3.89 9.19
N ARG A 56 -1.22 2.68 8.68
CA ARG A 56 -0.15 2.47 7.71
C ARG A 56 -0.36 3.29 6.42
N ARG A 57 -1.60 3.38 5.92
CA ARG A 57 -1.93 4.18 4.73
C ARG A 57 -1.74 5.68 4.98
N LEU A 58 -2.11 6.17 6.16
CA LEU A 58 -1.97 7.57 6.54
C LEU A 58 -0.49 7.99 6.50
N VAL A 59 0.37 7.25 7.19
CA VAL A 59 1.81 7.51 7.24
C VAL A 59 2.45 7.36 5.86
N ARG A 60 2.11 6.30 5.12
CA ARG A 60 2.63 6.11 3.76
C ARG A 60 2.30 7.29 2.87
N ARG A 61 1.06 7.79 2.91
CA ARG A 61 0.65 8.93 2.08
C ARG A 61 1.42 10.19 2.47
N ALA A 62 1.55 10.47 3.77
CA ALA A 62 2.33 11.61 4.24
C ALA A 62 3.81 11.53 3.82
N ALA A 63 4.43 10.34 3.87
CA ALA A 63 5.79 10.15 3.38
C ALA A 63 5.92 10.42 1.87
N GLN A 64 4.93 10.00 1.07
CA GLN A 64 4.91 10.29 -0.38
C GLN A 64 4.70 11.77 -0.67
N ASP A 65 3.85 12.43 0.12
CA ASP A 65 3.57 13.86 0.04
C ASP A 65 4.83 14.67 0.44
N GLU A 66 5.55 14.24 1.48
CA GLU A 66 6.84 14.82 1.89
C GLU A 66 7.91 14.66 0.82
N PHE A 67 7.99 13.46 0.22
CA PHE A 67 8.90 13.23 -0.89
C PHE A 67 8.55 14.12 -2.11
N ALA A 68 7.26 14.35 -2.38
CA ALA A 68 6.83 15.29 -3.42
C ALA A 68 7.14 16.76 -3.07
N ARG A 69 7.09 17.11 -1.78
CA ARG A 69 7.39 18.46 -1.27
C ARG A 69 8.88 18.78 -1.36
N GLU A 70 9.72 17.93 -0.78
CA GLU A 70 11.15 18.20 -0.59
C GLU A 70 12.04 17.26 -1.39
N GLY A 71 11.68 15.98 -1.43
CA GLY A 71 12.45 14.91 -2.06
C GLY A 71 12.71 15.14 -3.55
N VAL A 72 11.71 15.59 -4.32
CA VAL A 72 11.86 15.86 -5.77
C VAL A 72 12.92 16.92 -6.06
N THR A 73 13.10 17.90 -5.16
CA THR A 73 14.10 18.96 -5.35
C THR A 73 15.50 18.55 -4.91
N ARG A 74 15.58 17.63 -3.93
CA ARG A 74 16.84 17.14 -3.36
C ARG A 74 17.41 15.96 -4.15
N VAL A 75 16.54 15.10 -4.69
CA VAL A 75 16.90 13.97 -5.54
C VAL A 75 16.93 14.45 -6.98
N ARG A 76 18.13 14.73 -7.50
CA ARG A 76 18.32 15.05 -8.92
C ARG A 76 18.03 13.79 -9.74
N LEU A 77 16.79 13.67 -10.22
CA LEU A 77 16.44 12.73 -11.27
C LEU A 77 17.14 13.19 -12.56
N PRO A 78 18.04 12.39 -13.15
CA PRO A 78 18.83 12.88 -14.26
C PRO A 78 17.99 13.02 -15.54
N GLU A 79 18.06 14.18 -16.19
CA GLU A 79 17.21 14.51 -17.34
C GLU A 79 17.52 13.62 -18.58
N GLU A 80 18.71 13.04 -18.66
CA GLU A 80 19.18 12.24 -19.79
C GLU A 80 20.19 11.20 -19.30
N ILE A 81 19.74 10.00 -18.90
CA ILE A 81 20.66 8.91 -18.54
C ILE A 81 20.37 7.65 -19.35
N SER A 82 21.45 7.04 -19.86
CA SER A 82 21.45 5.75 -20.55
C SER A 82 21.29 4.56 -19.58
N ARG A 83 20.75 3.42 -20.04
CA ARG A 83 20.55 2.20 -19.22
C ARG A 83 21.79 1.73 -18.43
N ALA A 84 22.98 1.94 -18.97
CA ALA A 84 24.25 1.55 -18.34
C ALA A 84 24.65 2.48 -17.19
N GLU A 85 24.23 3.74 -17.24
CA GLU A 85 24.44 4.74 -16.21
C GLU A 85 23.36 4.68 -15.14
N LEU A 86 22.11 4.27 -15.44
CA LEU A 86 21.08 3.97 -14.44
C LEU A 86 21.39 2.71 -13.60
N ARG A 87 21.96 1.65 -14.20
CA ARG A 87 22.43 0.48 -13.44
C ARG A 87 23.62 0.80 -12.52
N ARG A 88 24.33 1.89 -12.80
CA ARG A 88 25.46 2.39 -11.98
C ARG A 88 25.02 3.46 -10.99
N ALA A 89 24.03 4.27 -11.35
CA ALA A 89 23.35 5.21 -10.48
C ALA A 89 22.26 4.46 -9.72
N ASP A 90 22.66 3.68 -8.73
CA ASP A 90 21.74 3.20 -7.71
C ASP A 90 21.20 4.43 -6.96
N VAL A 91 20.10 5.03 -7.45
CA VAL A 91 19.48 6.20 -6.81
C VAL A 91 18.95 5.82 -5.41
N ALA A 92 18.64 4.54 -5.20
CA ALA A 92 18.33 4.03 -3.85
C ALA A 92 19.57 3.96 -2.95
N GLY A 93 20.78 4.02 -3.53
CA GLY A 93 22.08 4.19 -2.89
C GLY A 93 22.60 5.64 -2.87
N ASP A 94 21.86 6.61 -3.44
CA ASP A 94 22.26 8.02 -3.44
C ASP A 94 22.17 8.59 -2.02
N ALA A 95 23.24 9.27 -1.59
CA ALA A 95 23.32 9.83 -0.24
C ALA A 95 22.22 10.87 0.05
N SER A 96 21.77 11.61 -0.97
CA SER A 96 20.72 12.63 -0.83
C SER A 96 19.35 11.97 -0.70
N PHE A 97 19.08 10.90 -1.46
CA PHE A 97 17.87 10.09 -1.29
C PHE A 97 17.85 9.44 0.09
N HIS A 98 18.95 8.84 0.52
CA HIS A 98 19.07 8.27 1.86
C HIS A 98 18.82 9.31 2.96
N ALA A 99 19.40 10.51 2.85
CA ALA A 99 19.14 11.58 3.80
C ALA A 99 17.65 11.93 3.88
N VAL A 100 16.97 12.08 2.74
CA VAL A 100 15.51 12.33 2.71
C VAL A 100 14.72 11.18 3.36
N VAL A 101 15.08 9.93 3.06
CA VAL A 101 14.41 8.77 3.67
C VAL A 101 14.63 8.76 5.18
N GLU A 102 15.86 8.99 5.66
CA GLU A 102 16.16 9.00 7.09
C GLU A 102 15.50 10.19 7.81
N ASP A 103 15.42 11.37 7.17
CA ASP A 103 14.67 12.53 7.70
C ASP A 103 13.19 12.17 7.88
N VAL A 104 12.55 11.60 6.85
CA VAL A 104 11.15 11.17 6.90
C VAL A 104 10.97 10.10 7.98
N LEU A 105 11.83 9.08 8.04
CA LEU A 105 11.70 7.99 9.01
C LEU A 105 11.96 8.45 10.45
N SER A 106 12.81 9.45 10.65
CA SER A 106 13.08 10.06 11.96
C SER A 106 11.89 10.86 12.47
N ALA A 107 11.09 11.44 11.58
CA ALA A 107 9.84 12.11 11.91
C ALA A 107 8.70 11.15 12.30
N LEU A 108 8.83 9.85 12.01
CA LEU A 108 7.82 8.84 12.34
C LEU A 108 8.00 8.30 13.76
N ASP A 109 7.48 9.03 14.74
CA ASP A 109 7.41 8.57 16.12
C ASP A 109 6.10 7.81 16.40
N ILE A 110 6.14 6.49 16.21
CA ILE A 110 4.98 5.62 16.43
C ILE A 110 5.04 5.05 17.85
N VAL A 111 4.34 5.74 18.76
CA VAL A 111 4.22 5.40 20.18
C VAL A 111 2.76 5.42 20.64
N PRO A 112 2.40 4.85 21.80
CA PRO A 112 1.06 4.99 22.36
C PRO A 112 0.62 6.46 22.40
N SER A 113 -0.55 6.74 21.82
CA SER A 113 -0.99 8.13 21.62
C SER A 113 -1.55 8.71 22.93
N PRO A 114 -1.07 9.88 23.37
CA PRO A 114 -1.69 10.61 24.48
C PRO A 114 -2.90 11.43 24.03
N LEU A 115 -3.20 11.50 22.72
CA LEU A 115 -4.21 12.39 22.18
C LEU A 115 -5.63 11.96 22.56
N GLU A 116 -6.43 12.92 23.00
CA GLU A 116 -7.87 12.72 23.07
C GLU A 116 -8.50 12.87 21.67
N ARG A 117 -9.76 12.46 21.56
CA ARG A 117 -10.51 12.52 20.30
C ARG A 117 -10.57 13.93 19.71
N GLU A 118 -10.83 14.93 20.54
CA GLU A 118 -10.98 16.32 20.09
C GLU A 118 -9.63 16.87 19.60
N ASP A 119 -8.55 16.61 20.34
CA ASP A 119 -7.19 16.99 19.95
C ASP A 119 -6.77 16.36 18.63
N ALA A 120 -7.05 15.06 18.42
CA ALA A 120 -6.72 14.39 17.16
C ALA A 120 -7.51 14.99 15.98
N VAL A 121 -8.77 15.36 16.18
CA VAL A 121 -9.60 16.02 15.15
C VAL A 121 -9.09 17.43 14.85
N ASP A 122 -8.73 18.17 15.88
CA ASP A 122 -8.21 19.54 15.75
C ASP A 122 -6.84 19.53 15.10
N LEU A 123 -5.95 18.63 15.50
CA LEU A 123 -4.65 18.40 14.88
C LEU A 123 -4.80 18.11 13.38
N ARG A 124 -5.72 17.23 13.00
CA ARG A 124 -5.99 16.92 11.59
C ARG A 124 -6.50 18.12 10.78
N ARG A 125 -7.25 19.02 11.41
CA ARG A 125 -7.90 20.16 10.76
C ARG A 125 -7.07 21.44 10.82
N ALA A 126 -6.06 21.49 11.67
CA ALA A 126 -5.26 22.68 11.87
C ALA A 126 -4.57 23.09 10.56
N PRO A 127 -4.61 24.38 10.18
CA PRO A 127 -4.00 24.86 8.94
C PRO A 127 -2.49 24.66 8.86
N THR A 128 -1.82 24.49 10.00
CA THR A 128 -0.38 24.23 10.10
C THR A 128 -0.02 22.75 9.95
N SER A 129 -1.00 21.87 10.03
CA SER A 129 -0.80 20.41 10.01
C SER A 129 -0.71 19.81 8.62
N ALA A 130 -1.32 20.48 7.65
CA ALA A 130 -1.31 20.09 6.25
C ALA A 130 -1.06 21.31 5.36
N ASP A 131 -0.34 21.11 4.27
CA ASP A 131 -0.12 22.11 3.24
C ASP A 131 -0.78 21.69 1.91
N ARG A 132 -0.31 22.24 0.79
CA ARG A 132 -0.81 21.90 -0.55
C ARG A 132 -0.53 20.44 -0.96
N TYR A 133 0.45 19.78 -0.35
CA TYR A 133 0.83 18.40 -0.65
C TYR A 133 0.10 17.41 0.24
N GLY A 134 -0.04 17.74 1.53
CA GLY A 134 -0.72 16.86 2.48
C GLY A 134 -0.27 17.11 3.92
N LEU A 135 -0.51 16.13 4.79
CA LEU A 135 -0.05 16.15 6.18
C LEU A 135 1.48 16.01 6.23
N SER A 136 2.11 16.63 7.23
CA SER A 136 3.52 16.34 7.52
C SER A 136 3.67 14.90 8.08
N PRO A 137 4.86 14.27 7.95
CA PRO A 137 5.15 12.97 8.53
C PRO A 137 4.91 12.89 10.04
N GLU A 138 5.26 13.94 10.79
CA GLU A 138 5.07 14.01 12.25
C GLU A 138 3.59 13.98 12.61
N VAL A 139 2.80 14.85 11.98
CA VAL A 139 1.34 14.88 12.21
C VAL A 139 0.71 13.56 11.81
N ALA A 140 1.15 12.98 10.69
CA ALA A 140 0.66 11.68 10.26
C ALA A 140 1.03 10.56 11.23
N ALA A 141 2.21 10.63 11.86
CA ALA A 141 2.64 9.69 12.90
C ALA A 141 1.77 9.81 14.14
N ASP A 142 1.53 11.02 14.65
CA ASP A 142 0.66 11.27 15.81
C ASP A 142 -0.77 10.74 15.58
N LEU A 143 -1.34 11.04 14.41
CA LEU A 143 -2.67 10.58 14.02
C LEU A 143 -2.71 9.06 13.78
N ALA A 144 -1.64 8.48 13.24
CA ALA A 144 -1.54 7.03 13.07
C ALA A 144 -1.43 6.32 14.42
N SER A 145 -0.65 6.85 15.35
CA SER A 145 -0.56 6.39 16.73
C SER A 145 -1.93 6.44 17.43
N TYR A 146 -2.70 7.50 17.21
CA TYR A 146 -4.07 7.58 17.72
C TYR A 146 -4.97 6.49 17.13
N VAL A 147 -4.91 6.26 15.81
CA VAL A 147 -5.70 5.20 15.15
C VAL A 147 -5.26 3.80 15.60
N LEU A 148 -3.96 3.58 15.83
CA LEU A 148 -3.43 2.33 16.38
C LEU A 148 -3.91 2.10 17.81
N GLN A 149 -3.97 3.14 18.64
CA GLN A 149 -4.54 3.05 19.98
C GLN A 149 -6.03 2.61 19.93
N ARG A 150 -6.80 3.16 18.98
CA ARG A 150 -8.18 2.70 18.74
C ARG A 150 -8.25 1.25 18.25
N ALA A 151 -7.24 0.75 17.52
CA ALA A 151 -7.18 -0.65 17.12
C ALA A 151 -6.98 -1.57 18.33
N VAL A 152 -6.10 -1.19 19.26
CA VAL A 152 -5.87 -1.91 20.54
C VAL A 152 -7.17 -1.97 21.37
N GLU A 153 -7.84 -0.83 21.54
CA GLU A 153 -9.12 -0.76 22.27
C GLU A 153 -10.24 -1.57 21.57
N LEU A 154 -10.21 -1.64 20.25
CA LEU A 154 -11.20 -2.39 19.47
C LEU A 154 -11.00 -3.90 19.58
N ASP A 155 -9.75 -4.34 19.69
CA ASP A 155 -9.38 -5.74 19.84
C ASP A 155 -9.80 -6.26 21.22
N GLY A 156 -9.67 -5.42 22.27
CA GLY A 156 -10.16 -5.70 23.62
C GLY A 156 -9.39 -6.78 24.37
N GLU A 157 -8.72 -7.71 23.68
CA GLU A 157 -7.81 -8.70 24.28
C GLU A 157 -6.55 -8.05 24.86
N LEU A 158 -6.14 -6.92 24.28
CA LEU A 158 -5.00 -6.11 24.73
C LEU A 158 -5.38 -5.05 25.79
N GLU A 159 -6.67 -4.78 26.03
CA GLU A 159 -7.13 -3.89 27.11
C GLU A 159 -7.07 -4.57 28.49
N ASP A 160 -7.25 -5.90 28.54
CA ASP A 160 -7.02 -6.74 29.72
C ASP A 160 -5.54 -7.20 29.84
N GLY A 161 -4.71 -6.88 28.84
CA GLY A 161 -3.27 -7.18 28.77
C GLY A 161 -2.41 -6.21 29.57
N GLU A 162 -1.20 -6.64 29.94
CA GLU A 162 -0.28 -5.82 30.71
C GLU A 162 0.23 -4.65 29.84
N VAL A 163 0.66 -3.54 30.44
CA VAL A 163 1.22 -2.38 29.72
C VAL A 163 2.34 -2.81 28.73
N GLU A 164 3.07 -3.87 29.09
CA GLU A 164 4.09 -4.50 28.25
C GLU A 164 3.55 -5.00 26.89
N ASP A 165 2.31 -5.49 26.83
CA ASP A 165 1.68 -5.99 25.59
C ASP A 165 1.37 -4.84 24.62
N VAL A 166 0.94 -3.68 25.15
CA VAL A 166 0.67 -2.48 24.35
C VAL A 166 1.99 -1.88 23.83
N GLU A 167 3.01 -1.76 24.67
CA GLU A 167 4.33 -1.28 24.25
C GLU A 167 4.97 -2.18 23.19
N GLN A 168 4.84 -3.50 23.35
CA GLN A 168 5.30 -4.47 22.35
C GLN A 168 4.53 -4.32 21.02
N PHE A 169 3.21 -4.14 21.08
CA PHE A 169 2.40 -3.89 19.88
C PHE A 169 2.90 -2.66 19.12
N PHE A 170 3.09 -1.52 19.79
CA PHE A 170 3.59 -0.30 19.15
C PHE A 170 5.00 -0.47 18.59
N THR A 171 5.89 -1.17 19.29
CA THR A 171 7.25 -1.47 18.81
C THR A 171 7.22 -2.27 17.48
N VAL A 172 6.34 -3.28 17.41
CA VAL A 172 6.14 -4.09 16.19
C VAL A 172 5.55 -3.24 15.06
N GLN A 173 4.54 -2.42 15.35
CA GLN A 173 3.92 -1.57 14.33
C GLN A 173 4.87 -0.47 13.84
N ALA A 174 5.65 0.15 14.72
CA ALA A 174 6.65 1.15 14.35
C ALA A 174 7.67 0.57 13.35
N THR A 175 8.15 -0.65 13.61
CA THR A 175 9.07 -1.36 12.70
C THR A 175 8.41 -1.60 11.34
N ARG A 176 7.20 -2.18 11.33
CA ARG A 176 6.46 -2.47 10.09
C ARG A 176 6.14 -1.23 9.27
N ILE A 177 5.72 -0.14 9.93
CA ILE A 177 5.43 1.14 9.28
C ILE A 177 6.68 1.72 8.64
N ARG A 178 7.82 1.71 9.35
CA ARG A 178 9.10 2.22 8.81
C ARG A 178 9.57 1.39 7.61
N GLU A 179 9.44 0.07 7.66
CA GLU A 179 9.75 -0.82 6.54
C GLU A 179 8.86 -0.56 5.32
N ASP A 180 7.55 -0.39 5.52
CA ASP A 180 6.62 -0.07 4.44
C ASP A 180 6.93 1.26 3.78
N VAL A 181 7.16 2.30 4.59
CA VAL A 181 7.49 3.65 4.11
C VAL A 181 8.76 3.60 3.29
N ARG A 182 9.82 2.96 3.81
CA ARG A 182 11.08 2.77 3.08
C ARG A 182 10.83 2.08 1.74
N ALA A 183 10.10 0.97 1.74
CA ALA A 183 9.82 0.21 0.51
C ALA A 183 9.00 1.01 -0.52
N VAL A 184 8.09 1.87 -0.07
CA VAL A 184 7.27 2.72 -0.94
C VAL A 184 8.09 3.85 -1.54
N LEU A 185 8.91 4.54 -0.75
CA LEU A 185 9.78 5.62 -1.22
C LEU A 185 10.80 5.11 -2.23
N VAL A 186 11.40 3.93 -1.99
CA VAL A 186 12.30 3.28 -2.95
C VAL A 186 11.56 2.99 -4.26
N ARG A 187 10.38 2.36 -4.20
CA ARG A 187 9.57 2.08 -5.40
C ARG A 187 9.19 3.33 -6.18
N GLN A 188 8.92 4.45 -5.50
CA GLN A 188 8.56 5.71 -6.14
C GLN A 188 9.67 6.25 -7.06
N VAL A 189 10.92 5.92 -6.77
CA VAL A 189 12.08 6.26 -7.60
C VAL A 189 12.38 5.17 -8.62
N THR A 190 12.31 3.90 -8.23
CA THR A 190 12.71 2.77 -9.10
C THR A 190 11.70 2.49 -10.22
N VAL A 191 10.39 2.55 -9.95
CA VAL A 191 9.35 2.16 -10.94
C VAL A 191 9.35 3.02 -12.20
N PRO A 192 9.43 4.37 -12.14
CA PRO A 192 9.53 5.19 -13.34
C PRO A 192 10.75 4.83 -14.21
N LEU A 193 11.87 4.47 -13.58
CA LEU A 193 13.09 4.07 -14.29
C LEU A 193 12.91 2.72 -14.99
N GLU A 194 12.29 1.75 -14.31
CA GLU A 194 11.95 0.44 -14.90
C GLU A 194 11.00 0.60 -16.10
N LEU A 195 10.00 1.47 -16.00
CA LEU A 195 9.06 1.75 -17.08
C LEU A 195 9.77 2.37 -18.30
N LYS A 196 10.65 3.35 -18.10
CA LYS A 196 11.44 3.95 -19.18
C LYS A 196 12.25 2.88 -19.93
N VAL A 197 12.93 2.00 -19.18
CA VAL A 197 13.71 0.90 -19.77
C VAL A 197 12.82 -0.10 -20.52
N ALA A 198 11.63 -0.39 -20.00
CA ALA A 198 10.67 -1.28 -20.67
C ALA A 198 10.19 -0.68 -22.01
N LEU A 199 9.90 0.62 -22.05
CA LEU A 199 9.50 1.34 -23.26
C LEU A 199 10.63 1.40 -24.30
N GLU A 200 11.86 1.76 -23.89
CA GLU A 200 13.04 1.75 -24.77
C GLU A 200 13.35 0.36 -25.33
N ARG A 201 13.10 -0.69 -24.54
CA ARG A 201 13.23 -2.07 -25.02
C ARG A 201 12.15 -2.41 -26.04
N HIS A 202 10.92 -1.96 -25.81
CA HIS A 202 9.82 -2.18 -26.75
C HIS A 202 10.09 -1.47 -28.07
N GLU A 203 10.51 -0.21 -28.04
CA GLU A 203 10.87 0.58 -29.22
C GLU A 203 12.00 -0.08 -30.03
N ARG A 204 13.06 -0.58 -29.37
CA ARG A 204 14.15 -1.31 -30.05
C ARG A 204 13.68 -2.61 -30.72
N ILE A 205 12.70 -3.30 -30.13
CA ILE A 205 12.09 -4.48 -30.74
C ILE A 205 11.25 -4.09 -31.95
N GLU A 206 10.51 -2.98 -31.87
CA GLU A 206 9.69 -2.46 -32.97
C GLU A 206 10.51 -1.93 -34.15
N THR A 207 11.64 -1.28 -33.88
CA THR A 207 12.56 -0.76 -34.93
C THR A 207 13.45 -1.84 -35.55
N GLY A 208 13.39 -3.07 -35.04
CA GLY A 208 14.15 -4.20 -35.57
C GLY A 208 15.65 -4.12 -35.26
N GLU A 209 16.07 -3.29 -34.30
CA GLU A 209 17.45 -3.27 -33.83
C GLU A 209 17.77 -4.59 -33.11
N PRO A 210 18.84 -5.31 -33.49
CA PRO A 210 19.22 -6.52 -32.79
C PRO A 210 19.65 -6.15 -31.37
N ASP A 211 18.97 -6.71 -30.37
CA ASP A 211 19.34 -6.59 -28.95
C ASP A 211 20.79 -7.09 -28.78
N ALA A 212 21.75 -6.16 -28.72
CA ALA A 212 23.17 -6.47 -28.55
C ALA A 212 23.44 -7.15 -27.19
N GLU A 213 22.51 -7.04 -26.25
CA GLU A 213 22.44 -7.85 -25.03
C GLU A 213 21.62 -9.14 -25.25
N ARG A 214 21.91 -9.91 -26.31
CA ARG A 214 21.47 -11.30 -26.41
C ARG A 214 22.03 -12.06 -25.20
N PHE A 215 21.17 -12.34 -24.21
CA PHE A 215 21.31 -13.43 -23.24
C PHE A 215 22.74 -13.70 -22.73
N THR A 216 23.35 -12.72 -22.06
CA THR A 216 24.41 -13.05 -21.09
C THR A 216 23.74 -13.47 -19.78
N SER A 217 23.10 -14.64 -19.80
CA SER A 217 22.89 -15.38 -18.56
C SER A 217 24.28 -15.60 -17.93
N PRO A 218 24.48 -15.34 -16.63
CA PRO A 218 25.79 -15.53 -16.00
C PRO A 218 26.24 -17.01 -16.00
N VAL A 219 25.34 -17.92 -16.40
CA VAL A 219 25.65 -19.30 -16.74
C VAL A 219 25.96 -19.37 -18.24
N ARG A 220 27.23 -19.62 -18.56
CA ARG A 220 27.76 -19.83 -19.92
C ARG A 220 26.81 -20.71 -20.74
N GLY A 221 25.97 -20.06 -21.53
CA GLY A 221 24.93 -20.72 -22.28
C GLY A 221 25.49 -21.42 -23.53
N PRO A 222 24.72 -22.35 -24.11
CA PRO A 222 25.12 -23.14 -25.28
C PRO A 222 25.35 -22.30 -26.56
N GLY A 223 25.06 -21.00 -26.54
CA GLY A 223 25.40 -20.05 -27.61
C GLY A 223 26.72 -19.28 -27.39
N ALA A 224 27.44 -19.55 -26.29
CA ALA A 224 28.73 -18.91 -26.03
C ALA A 224 29.80 -19.40 -27.01
N ALA A 225 30.75 -18.53 -27.37
CA ALA A 225 31.82 -18.81 -28.33
C ALA A 225 32.74 -20.00 -27.97
N GLY A 226 32.61 -20.56 -26.76
CA GLY A 226 33.33 -21.75 -26.28
C GLY A 226 32.45 -22.95 -25.94
N ALA A 227 31.16 -22.95 -26.29
CA ALA A 227 30.26 -24.08 -26.04
C ALA A 227 30.60 -25.26 -26.96
N THR A 228 30.68 -26.47 -26.40
CA THR A 228 30.96 -27.69 -27.16
C THR A 228 29.74 -28.07 -28.01
N ASP A 229 29.95 -28.84 -29.08
CA ASP A 229 28.85 -29.26 -29.97
C ASP A 229 27.80 -30.12 -29.23
N GLU A 230 28.21 -30.83 -28.18
CA GLU A 230 27.33 -31.61 -27.31
C GLU A 230 26.40 -30.73 -26.48
N GLU A 231 26.89 -29.61 -25.94
CA GLU A 231 26.10 -28.62 -25.19
C GLU A 231 25.07 -27.92 -26.09
N ARG A 232 25.47 -27.60 -27.32
CA ARG A 232 24.59 -27.02 -28.36
C ARG A 232 23.47 -27.99 -28.73
N GLN A 233 23.80 -29.25 -28.98
CA GLN A 233 22.82 -30.27 -29.31
C GLN A 233 21.91 -30.62 -28.12
N GLY A 234 22.42 -30.61 -26.89
CA GLY A 234 21.63 -30.83 -25.67
C GLY A 234 20.61 -29.71 -25.43
N PHE A 235 20.97 -28.47 -25.73
CA PHE A 235 20.05 -27.34 -25.67
C PHE A 235 18.99 -27.37 -26.78
N ALA A 236 19.40 -27.61 -28.03
CA ALA A 236 18.46 -27.74 -29.14
C ALA A 236 17.42 -28.84 -28.90
N ARG A 237 17.84 -29.98 -28.31
CA ARG A 237 16.92 -31.06 -27.91
C ARG A 237 15.93 -30.64 -26.82
N ARG A 238 16.40 -29.93 -25.78
CA ARG A 238 15.52 -29.42 -24.70
C ARG A 238 14.56 -28.34 -25.18
N ALA A 239 15.03 -27.42 -26.02
CA ALA A 239 14.20 -26.38 -26.63
C ALA A 239 13.10 -26.98 -27.52
N ARG A 240 13.44 -28.01 -28.31
CA ARG A 240 12.47 -28.74 -29.13
C ARG A 240 11.46 -29.50 -28.27
N ALA A 241 11.91 -30.20 -27.22
CA ALA A 241 11.02 -30.88 -26.28
C ALA A 241 10.07 -29.92 -25.54
N ALA A 242 10.55 -28.73 -25.14
CA ALA A 242 9.71 -27.71 -24.52
C ALA A 242 8.69 -27.12 -25.51
N TYR A 243 9.09 -26.92 -26.77
CA TYR A 243 8.20 -26.48 -27.84
C TYR A 243 7.12 -27.52 -28.15
N ASP A 244 7.51 -28.80 -28.29
CA ASP A 244 6.59 -29.90 -28.53
C ASP A 244 5.63 -30.09 -27.34
N PHE A 245 6.11 -29.92 -26.10
CA PHE A 245 5.27 -29.91 -24.90
C PHE A 245 4.27 -28.75 -24.91
N ALA A 246 4.69 -27.52 -25.24
CA ALA A 246 3.79 -26.37 -25.34
C ALA A 246 2.71 -26.53 -26.43
N GLN A 247 3.01 -27.28 -27.50
CA GLN A 247 2.02 -27.62 -28.53
C GLN A 247 1.12 -28.82 -28.16
N SER A 248 1.58 -29.67 -27.24
CA SER A 248 0.77 -30.78 -26.71
C SER A 248 -0.48 -30.28 -25.98
N GLU A 249 -1.51 -31.12 -25.95
CA GLU A 249 -2.77 -30.82 -25.28
C GLU A 249 -2.59 -30.62 -23.76
N ALA A 250 -1.67 -31.38 -23.15
CA ALA A 250 -1.28 -31.21 -21.75
C ALA A 250 -0.59 -29.87 -21.49
N GLY A 251 0.32 -29.45 -22.37
CA GLY A 251 1.00 -28.14 -22.26
C GLY A 251 0.03 -26.98 -22.48
N ARG A 252 -0.83 -27.05 -23.49
CA ARG A 252 -1.89 -26.04 -23.72
C ARG A 252 -2.83 -25.92 -22.53
N THR A 253 -3.16 -27.02 -21.87
CA THR A 253 -3.98 -27.02 -20.65
C THR A 253 -3.24 -26.39 -19.47
N ALA A 254 -1.97 -26.74 -19.25
CA ALA A 254 -1.15 -26.15 -18.19
C ALA A 254 -0.97 -24.63 -18.36
N PHE A 255 -0.71 -24.17 -19.58
CA PHE A 255 -0.64 -22.74 -19.89
C PHE A 255 -2.01 -22.06 -19.80
N GLY A 256 -3.11 -22.74 -20.13
CA GLY A 256 -4.47 -22.24 -19.94
C GLY A 256 -4.85 -22.05 -18.47
N VAL A 257 -4.44 -22.95 -17.59
CA VAL A 257 -4.63 -22.82 -16.13
C VAL A 257 -3.81 -21.66 -15.56
N LEU A 258 -2.57 -21.48 -16.03
CA LEU A 258 -1.75 -20.33 -15.63
C LEU A 258 -2.34 -19.00 -16.12
N ARG A 259 -2.85 -18.94 -17.36
CA ARG A 259 -3.50 -17.75 -17.91
C ARG A 259 -4.77 -17.38 -17.14
N THR A 260 -5.61 -18.37 -16.84
CA THR A 260 -6.85 -18.14 -16.08
C THR A 260 -6.57 -17.76 -14.62
N GLY A 261 -5.50 -18.30 -14.01
CA GLY A 261 -5.02 -17.87 -12.69
C GLY A 261 -4.53 -16.42 -12.70
N ALA A 262 -3.79 -16.01 -13.75
CA ALA A 262 -3.32 -14.65 -13.93
C ALA A 262 -4.48 -13.66 -14.21
N GLU A 263 -5.45 -14.02 -15.05
CA GLU A 263 -6.64 -13.21 -15.32
C GLU A 263 -7.49 -13.00 -14.06
N LYS A 264 -7.68 -14.03 -13.23
CA LYS A 264 -8.37 -13.91 -11.92
C LYS A 264 -7.60 -13.02 -10.95
N ALA A 265 -6.27 -13.04 -10.98
CA ALA A 265 -5.46 -12.12 -10.20
C ALA A 265 -5.67 -10.68 -10.68
N TYR A 266 -5.66 -10.43 -11.99
CA TYR A 266 -5.92 -9.10 -12.56
C TYR A 266 -7.33 -8.58 -12.30
N GLU A 267 -8.39 -9.40 -12.42
CA GLU A 267 -9.76 -8.97 -12.09
C GLU A 267 -9.92 -8.60 -10.60
N LYS A 268 -9.21 -9.29 -9.70
CA LYS A 268 -9.21 -8.99 -8.26
C LYS A 268 -8.55 -7.64 -7.95
N TYR A 269 -7.67 -7.15 -8.82
CA TYR A 269 -6.97 -5.87 -8.66
C TYR A 269 -7.46 -4.74 -9.59
N GLY A 270 -8.29 -5.04 -10.62
CA GLY A 270 -8.73 -4.07 -11.63
C GLY A 270 -10.12 -3.43 -11.42
N LYS A 271 -10.91 -3.86 -10.42
CA LYS A 271 -12.30 -3.40 -10.21
C LYS A 271 -12.44 -2.18 -9.28
N GLY A 272 -11.43 -1.30 -9.26
CA GLY A 272 -11.34 -0.14 -8.35
C GLY A 272 -11.58 1.24 -8.96
N GLU A 273 -11.54 1.41 -10.29
CA GLU A 273 -11.65 2.74 -10.91
C GLU A 273 -12.50 2.69 -12.19
N GLY A 274 -13.65 3.41 -12.17
CA GLY A 274 -14.41 3.68 -13.39
C GLY A 274 -15.92 3.79 -13.24
N ARG A 275 -16.44 4.81 -12.53
CA ARG A 275 -17.67 5.51 -12.98
C ARG A 275 -17.78 6.92 -12.38
N SER A 276 -17.29 7.89 -13.14
CA SER A 276 -17.57 9.33 -12.98
C SER A 276 -18.99 9.65 -13.46
N GLY A 277 -19.53 10.74 -12.90
CA GLY A 277 -20.81 11.32 -13.29
C GLY A 277 -20.81 11.94 -14.69
N GLY A 278 -22.02 12.21 -15.19
CA GLY A 278 -22.25 12.90 -16.45
C GLY A 278 -23.72 13.32 -16.61
N THR A 279 -23.95 14.62 -16.38
CA THR A 279 -24.92 15.52 -17.03
C THR A 279 -26.42 15.20 -16.99
N ASP A 280 -27.15 15.97 -16.18
CA ASP A 280 -28.58 16.25 -16.39
C ASP A 280 -28.75 17.73 -16.79
N SER A 281 -29.01 17.96 -18.08
CA SER A 281 -29.37 19.25 -18.66
C SER A 281 -30.43 19.04 -19.75
N GLY A 282 -31.65 18.71 -19.32
CA GLY A 282 -32.84 18.59 -20.17
C GLY A 282 -33.74 19.82 -20.10
N SER A 283 -33.42 20.84 -20.90
CA SER A 283 -34.36 21.90 -21.30
C SER A 283 -35.48 21.29 -22.15
N GLY A 284 -36.72 21.29 -21.64
CA GLY A 284 -37.91 20.83 -22.36
C GLY A 284 -39.05 21.83 -22.23
N ALA A 285 -39.13 22.76 -23.18
CA ALA A 285 -40.30 23.59 -23.42
C ALA A 285 -41.52 22.72 -23.75
N LYS A 286 -42.67 23.01 -23.13
CA LYS A 286 -43.97 22.61 -23.65
C LYS A 286 -44.89 23.83 -23.71
N ARG A 287 -45.42 24.02 -24.91
CA ARG A 287 -46.70 24.67 -25.18
C ARG A 287 -47.83 23.86 -24.56
#